data_AF-A0A2V5MXQ3-F1
#
_entry.id   AF-A0A2V5MXQ3-F1
#
_cell.length_a   1.000
_cell.length_b   1.000
_cell.length_c   1.000
_cell.angle_alpha   90.00
_cell.angle_beta   90.00
_cell.angle_gamma   90.00
#
_symmetry.space_group_name_H-M   'P 1'
#
loop_
_entity.id
_entity.type
_entity.pdbx_description
1 polymer ?
#
loop_
_entity_poly.entity_id
_entity_poly.type
_entity_poly.pdbx_seq_one_letter_code
_entity_poly.pdbx_strand_id
1 'polypeptide(L)' 'RDVNGAVIASNDDWKSAQQAAITATGFAPTNDSESAILTTLQAGNYTAIVSGKNGATGVGIVEIFIAP' A
#
# COMPACT_ATOMS: atom_id res chain seq x y z
N ARG A 1 -5.69 -2.12 7.87
CA ARG A 1 -6.57 -3.00 8.66
C ARG A 1 -7.99 -2.46 8.62
N ASP A 2 -9.00 -3.34 8.68
CA ASP A 2 -10.41 -2.95 8.82
C ASP A 2 -10.77 -2.61 10.28
N VAL A 3 -12.05 -2.30 10.53
CA VAL A 3 -12.59 -2.00 11.87
C VAL A 3 -12.44 -3.15 12.87
N ASN A 4 -12.33 -4.39 12.39
CA ASN A 4 -12.13 -5.58 13.22
C ASN A 4 -10.64 -5.90 13.44
N GLY A 5 -9.73 -5.07 12.91
CA GLY A 5 -8.29 -5.28 12.97
C GLY A 5 -7.76 -6.31 11.97
N ALA A 6 -8.58 -6.78 11.02
CA ALA A 6 -8.17 -7.73 10.00
C ALA A 6 -7.27 -7.04 8.95
N VAL A 7 -6.26 -7.77 8.46
CA VAL A 7 -5.41 -7.31 7.36
C VAL A 7 -6.14 -7.52 6.05
N ILE A 8 -6.29 -6.43 5.28
CA ILE A 8 -6.97 -6.44 3.98
C ILE A 8 -5.95 -6.70 2.87
N ALA A 9 -4.80 -6.05 2.95
CA ALA A 9 -3.70 -6.18 2.02
C ALA A 9 -2.40 -5.76 2.71
N SER A 10 -1.29 -6.28 2.19
CA SER A 10 0.09 -5.91 2.58
C SER A 10 0.97 -6.03 1.35
N ASN A 11 1.93 -5.13 1.21
CA ASN A 11 2.91 -5.16 0.13
C ASN A 11 4.24 -4.61 0.68
N ASP A 12 5.35 -5.10 0.14
CA ASP A 12 6.71 -4.67 0.46
C ASP A 12 7.38 -4.14 -0.83
N ASP A 13 7.33 -4.93 -1.92
CA ASP A 13 7.77 -4.56 -3.26
C ASP A 13 6.56 -4.44 -4.22
N TRP A 14 6.23 -3.23 -4.68
CA TRP A 14 4.95 -2.96 -5.36
C TRP A 14 4.70 -3.80 -6.62
N LYS A 15 5.76 -4.18 -7.33
CA LYS A 15 5.68 -5.00 -8.55
C LYS A 15 5.32 -6.47 -8.28
N SER A 16 5.47 -6.94 -7.05
CA SER A 16 5.30 -8.36 -6.69
C SER A 16 3.90 -8.92 -6.95
N ALA A 17 2.86 -8.08 -6.89
CA ALA A 17 1.47 -8.54 -7.00
C ALA A 17 0.59 -7.73 -7.96
N GLN A 18 0.78 -6.41 -8.04
CA GLN A 18 -0.19 -5.51 -8.67
C GLN A 18 0.44 -4.58 -9.72
N GLN A 19 1.61 -4.94 -10.28
CA GLN A 19 2.40 -4.07 -11.15
C GLN A 19 1.56 -3.43 -12.26
N ALA A 20 0.88 -4.23 -13.09
CA ALA A 20 0.14 -3.72 -14.23
C ALA A 20 -1.00 -2.77 -13.82
N ALA A 21 -1.76 -3.13 -12.79
CA ALA A 21 -2.88 -2.33 -12.30
C ALA A 21 -2.41 -1.02 -11.66
N ILE A 22 -1.37 -1.06 -10.81
CA ILE A 22 -0.78 0.14 -10.20
C ILE A 22 -0.17 1.05 -11.28
N THR A 23 0.51 0.48 -12.28
CA THR A 23 1.04 1.26 -13.41
C THR A 23 -0.06 2.00 -14.16
N ALA A 24 -1.21 1.34 -14.37
CA ALA A 24 -2.35 1.94 -15.05
C ALA A 24 -2.97 3.13 -14.28
N THR A 25 -2.77 3.23 -12.95
CA THR A 25 -3.27 4.36 -12.16
C THR A 25 -2.47 5.66 -12.38
N GLY A 26 -1.24 5.57 -12.89
CA GLY A 26 -0.30 6.70 -12.94
C GLY A 26 0.40 7.02 -11.61
N PHE A 27 0.09 6.32 -10.53
CA PHE A 27 0.73 6.49 -9.20
C PHE A 27 1.74 5.38 -8.88
N ALA A 28 2.36 4.79 -9.90
CA ALA A 28 3.37 3.77 -9.68
C ALA A 28 4.60 4.35 -8.97
N PRO A 29 5.08 3.74 -7.87
CA PRO A 29 6.34 4.12 -7.24
C PRO A 29 7.51 4.00 -8.23
N THR A 30 8.50 4.88 -8.07
CA THR A 30 9.68 4.86 -8.96
C THR A 30 10.73 3.84 -8.55
N ASN A 31 10.76 3.48 -7.26
CA ASN A 31 11.65 2.46 -6.73
C ASN A 31 10.89 1.13 -6.57
N ASP A 32 11.47 0.05 -7.06
CA ASP A 32 10.85 -1.28 -7.04
C ASP A 32 10.69 -1.85 -5.62
N SER A 33 11.48 -1.37 -4.65
CA SER A 33 11.38 -1.73 -3.24
C SER A 33 10.43 -0.85 -2.42
N GLU A 34 9.67 0.04 -3.07
CA GLU A 34 8.58 0.76 -2.41
C GLU A 34 7.32 -0.09 -2.38
N SER A 35 6.55 0.07 -1.30
CA SER A 35 5.29 -0.62 -1.12
C SER A 35 4.15 0.18 -1.74
N ALA A 36 3.27 -0.48 -2.48
CA ALA A 36 2.00 0.11 -2.91
C ALA A 36 0.89 -0.94 -2.91
N ILE A 37 -0.33 -0.49 -2.59
CA ILE A 37 -1.53 -1.32 -2.53
C ILE A 37 -2.62 -0.59 -3.30
N LEU A 38 -3.16 -1.24 -4.33
CA LEU A 38 -4.37 -0.79 -5.01
C LEU A 38 -5.54 -1.67 -4.59
N THR A 39 -6.55 -1.09 -3.96
CA THR A 39 -7.71 -1.87 -3.52
C THR A 39 -8.97 -1.02 -3.48
N THR A 40 -10.13 -1.68 -3.61
CA THR A 40 -11.44 -1.06 -3.41
C THR A 40 -11.89 -1.30 -1.99
N LEU A 41 -12.10 -0.22 -1.24
CA LEU A 41 -12.62 -0.29 0.12
C LEU A 41 -14.12 0.01 0.11
N GLN A 42 -14.88 -0.75 0.90
CA GLN A 42 -16.26 -0.38 1.23
C GLN A 42 -16.23 0.86 2.14
N ALA A 43 -17.37 1.54 2.28
CA ALA A 43 -17.46 2.65 3.24
C ALA A 43 -17.19 2.15 4.66
N GLY A 44 -16.25 2.79 5.35
CA GLY A 44 -15.84 2.41 6.70
C GLY A 44 -14.53 3.03 7.12
N ASN A 45 -14.14 2.78 8.37
CA ASN A 45 -12.89 3.25 8.93
C ASN A 45 -11.78 2.23 8.68
N TYR A 46 -10.62 2.72 8.26
CA TYR A 46 -9.44 1.90 7.98
C TYR A 46 -8.18 2.55 8.53
N THR A 47 -7.20 1.71 8.85
CA THR A 47 -5.87 2.14 9.28
C THR A 47 -4.81 1.64 8.30
N ALA A 48 -4.05 2.58 7.72
CA ALA A 48 -2.79 2.27 7.03
C ALA A 48 -1.68 2.11 8.08
N ILE A 49 -0.85 1.08 7.93
CA ILE A 49 0.25 0.77 8.84
C ILE A 49 1.53 0.68 8.00
N VAL A 50 2.55 1.45 8.37
CA VAL A 50 3.90 1.34 7.83
C VAL A 50 4.80 0.72 8.88
N SER A 51 5.57 -0.26 8.47
CA SER A 51 6.56 -0.94 9.32
C SER A 51 7.80 -1.24 8.50
N GLY A 52 8.98 -1.03 9.07
CA GLY A 52 10.22 -1.42 8.39
C GLY A 52 10.36 -2.93 8.30
N LYS A 53 10.76 -3.41 7.12
CA LYS A 53 11.06 -4.82 6.87
C LYS A 53 12.10 -5.33 7.87
N ASN A 54 11.86 -6.50 8.45
CA ASN A 54 12.74 -7.14 9.43
C ASN A 54 13.10 -6.24 10.64
N GLY A 55 12.22 -5.31 11.01
CA GLY A 55 12.44 -4.41 12.15
C GLY A 55 13.36 -3.23 11.85
N ALA A 56 13.64 -2.93 10.58
CA ALA A 56 14.37 -1.74 10.20
C ALA A 56 13.64 -0.46 10.64
N THR A 57 14.39 0.61 10.87
CA THR A 57 13.85 1.92 11.29
C THR A 57 14.28 3.01 10.31
N GLY A 58 13.45 4.04 10.18
CA GLY A 58 13.72 5.19 9.32
C GLY A 58 12.53 6.13 9.27
N VAL A 59 12.59 7.11 8.36
CA VAL A 59 11.46 7.99 8.04
C VAL A 59 10.64 7.31 6.94
N GLY A 60 9.35 7.12 7.19
CA GLY A 60 8.39 6.64 6.20
C GLY A 60 7.36 7.73 5.89
N ILE A 61 6.93 7.79 4.63
CA ILE A 61 5.85 8.66 4.18
C ILE A 61 4.69 7.77 3.75
N VAL A 62 3.47 8.19 4.07
CA VAL A 62 2.23 7.53 3.63
C VAL A 62 1.43 8.53 2.83
N GLU A 63 1.06 8.12 1.62
CA GLU A 63 0.19 8.88 0.74
C GLU A 63 -1.02 8.00 0.36
N ILE A 64 -2.19 8.63 0.24
CA ILE A 64 -3.44 7.96 -0.11
C ILE A 64 -4.06 8.71 -1.27
N PHE A 65 -4.34 7.98 -2.35
CA PHE A 65 -4.90 8.52 -3.58
C PHE A 65 -6.22 7.83 -3.91
N ILE A 66 -7.10 8.55 -4.60
CA ILE A 66 -8.23 7.94 -5.31
C ILE A 66 -7.73 7.65 -6.73
N ALA A 67 -7.61 6.36 -7.06
CA ALA A 67 -7.27 5.93 -8.41
C ALA A 67 -8.53 5.92 -9.31
N PRO A 68 -8.39 6.23 -10.62
CA PRO A 68 -9.48 6.18 -11.59
C PRO A 68 -9.96 4.75 -11.90
#